data_AF-A0A3D8K1Z7-F1
#
_entry.id   AF-A0A3D8K1Z7-F1
#
_cell.length_a   1.000
_cell.length_b   1.000
_cell.length_c   1.000
_cell.angle_alpha   90.00
_cell.angle_beta   90.00
_cell.angle_gamma   90.00
#
_symmetry.space_group_name_H-M   'P 1'
#
loop_
_entity.id
_entity.type
_entity.pdbx_description
1 polymer ?
#
loop_
_entity_poly.entity_id
_entity_poly.type
_entity_poly.pdbx_seq_one_letter_code
_entity_poly.pdbx_strand_id
1 'polypeptide(L)'
;MKGILRLAFKLLVNDNAKFTALLVGITFAVFLMIEMTSLFAGILDKASATVTNIGAKVWVMDPAVQTVANSIGMPDYVIDAVRSIDGVKYAVPLYSGAALLKLGDGTYQAVTVIGLDDATLYGWPTMLEGRIEDIFAENGFIAIRDSEFRKLENPKLGTDFELNDHRGVVVGIASVPSSGLFGTPTLYTTYNRAIQYIPSTRFTTSYILVEPKSAADIPHIKEQVQALGYVAYTRTEFMQRISDFYKYQTGLGTNILLMTVISFVVGLSISGQTFYTFILENLDKFGALKAIGAKSHELVAMILFQATFTALTGYGIGIGLCVGSISLARLRIPDYAALITYRNLATAFAMVVAIAGVSSYLGVRRVLRIEPFDIFRG
;
A
#
# COMPACT_ATOMS: atom_id res chain seq x y z
N MET A 1 43.53 -13.32 1.64
CA MET A 1 42.12 -12.87 1.71
C MET A 1 41.56 -12.71 3.13
N LYS A 2 41.40 -13.76 3.97
CA LYS A 2 40.75 -13.61 5.30
C LYS A 2 41.38 -12.54 6.22
N GLY A 3 42.71 -12.41 6.21
CA GLY A 3 43.41 -11.38 7.01
C GLY A 3 43.11 -9.94 6.56
N ILE A 4 43.02 -9.72 5.25
CA ILE A 4 42.77 -8.39 4.66
C ILE A 4 41.34 -7.92 4.94
N LEU A 5 40.36 -8.83 4.85
CA LEU A 5 38.96 -8.52 5.20
C LEU A 5 38.80 -8.19 6.69
N ARG A 6 39.52 -8.90 7.57
CA ARG A 6 39.54 -8.59 9.01
C ARG A 6 40.16 -7.22 9.29
N LEU A 7 41.21 -6.87 8.54
CA LEU A 7 41.84 -5.55 8.61
C LEU A 7 40.86 -4.47 8.14
N ALA A 8 40.13 -4.72 7.05
CA ALA A 8 39.08 -3.85 6.51
C ALA A 8 38.02 -3.51 7.56
N PHE A 9 37.51 -4.54 8.23
CA PHE A 9 36.52 -4.38 9.30
C PHE A 9 37.07 -3.55 10.46
N LYS A 10 38.29 -3.85 10.93
CA LYS A 10 38.92 -3.07 12.01
C LYS A 10 39.14 -1.62 11.61
N LEU A 11 39.60 -1.37 10.39
CA LEU A 11 39.81 -0.02 9.86
C LEU A 11 38.51 0.80 9.81
N LEU A 12 37.41 0.13 9.45
CA LEU A 12 36.10 0.74 9.38
C LEU A 12 35.54 1.05 10.78
N VAL A 13 35.53 0.07 11.68
CA VAL A 13 34.93 0.21 13.02
C VAL A 13 35.76 1.08 13.95
N ASN A 14 37.08 1.16 13.78
CA ASN A 14 37.92 1.98 14.64
C ASN A 14 37.70 3.49 14.44
N ASP A 15 37.17 3.89 13.29
CA ASP A 15 36.76 5.27 12.99
C ASP A 15 35.27 5.47 13.33
N ASN A 16 34.97 5.45 14.63
CA ASN A 16 33.59 5.41 15.14
C ASN A 16 32.71 6.54 14.60
N ALA A 17 33.24 7.76 14.46
CA ALA A 17 32.47 8.91 14.02
C ALA A 17 32.01 8.75 12.56
N LYS A 18 32.92 8.35 11.67
CA LYS A 18 32.61 8.20 10.24
C LYS A 18 31.86 6.93 9.93
N PHE A 19 32.18 5.84 10.61
CA PHE A 19 31.39 4.63 10.50
C PHE A 19 29.94 4.89 10.89
N THR A 20 29.72 5.62 12.01
CA THR A 20 28.37 6.02 12.43
C THR A 20 27.72 6.95 11.41
N ALA A 21 28.42 7.97 10.92
CA ALA A 21 27.88 8.89 9.91
C ALA A 21 27.46 8.16 8.62
N LEU A 22 28.30 7.24 8.13
CA LEU A 22 28.03 6.42 6.95
C LEU A 22 26.82 5.52 7.18
N LEU A 23 26.76 4.88 8.35
CA LEU A 23 25.66 4.00 8.73
C LEU A 23 24.35 4.78 8.85
N VAL A 24 24.36 5.96 9.48
CA VAL A 24 23.19 6.82 9.62
C VAL A 24 22.68 7.29 8.26
N GLY A 25 23.56 7.71 7.35
CA GLY A 25 23.17 8.15 6.02
C GLY A 25 22.46 7.06 5.21
N ILE A 26 23.03 5.84 5.19
CA ILE A 26 22.41 4.70 4.50
C ILE A 26 21.11 4.29 5.19
N THR A 27 21.13 4.17 6.52
CA THR A 27 19.98 3.78 7.34
C THR A 27 18.80 4.70 7.09
N PHE A 28 19.02 6.01 7.13
CA PHE A 28 17.97 7.01 6.98
C PHE A 28 17.39 7.02 5.56
N ALA A 29 18.25 6.88 4.54
CA ALA A 29 17.79 6.76 3.16
C ALA A 29 16.91 5.52 2.96
N VAL A 30 17.35 4.37 3.49
CA VAL A 30 16.57 3.12 3.43
C VAL A 30 15.25 3.26 4.16
N PHE A 31 15.29 3.81 5.38
CA PHE A 31 14.10 4.08 6.18
C PHE A 31 13.08 4.92 5.40
N LEU A 32 13.49 6.06 4.85
CA LEU A 32 12.59 6.94 4.09
C LEU A 32 12.03 6.26 2.83
N MET A 33 12.87 5.55 2.07
CA MET A 33 12.42 4.85 0.86
C MET A 33 11.40 3.76 1.18
N ILE A 34 11.65 2.96 2.22
CA ILE A 34 10.73 1.88 2.63
C ILE A 34 9.45 2.45 3.24
N GLU A 35 9.54 3.50 4.06
CA GLU A 35 8.37 4.14 4.68
C GLU A 35 7.41 4.68 3.60
N MET A 36 7.93 5.45 2.64
CA MET A 36 7.12 6.04 1.57
C MET A 36 6.46 4.98 0.68
N THR A 37 7.23 3.96 0.28
CA THR A 37 6.70 2.87 -0.56
C THR A 37 5.73 1.95 0.19
N SER A 38 5.91 1.79 1.51
CA SER A 38 5.01 0.98 2.35
C SER A 38 3.71 1.69 2.66
N LEU A 39 3.76 3.00 2.92
CA LEU A 39 2.59 3.85 3.05
C LEU A 39 1.79 3.83 1.73
N PHE A 40 2.46 3.93 0.58
CA PHE A 40 1.79 3.86 -0.71
C PHE A 40 1.16 2.49 -0.98
N ALA A 41 1.87 1.39 -0.73
CA ALA A 41 1.31 0.04 -0.86
C ALA A 41 0.05 -0.14 0.01
N GLY A 42 0.09 0.40 1.22
CA GLY A 42 -1.03 0.51 2.14
C GLY A 42 -2.25 1.23 1.59
N ILE A 43 -2.03 2.42 1.04
CA ILE A 43 -3.07 3.23 0.40
C ILE A 43 -3.72 2.47 -0.75
N LEU A 44 -2.93 1.80 -1.60
CA LEU A 44 -3.47 1.04 -2.73
C LEU A 44 -4.31 -0.17 -2.29
N ASP A 45 -3.93 -0.83 -1.20
CA ASP A 45 -4.70 -1.92 -0.61
C ASP A 45 -6.06 -1.41 -0.10
N LYS A 46 -6.05 -0.34 0.70
CA LYS A 46 -7.27 0.29 1.22
C LYS A 46 -8.16 0.91 0.14
N ALA A 47 -7.56 1.43 -0.94
CA ALA A 47 -8.31 1.92 -2.10
C ALA A 47 -9.16 0.82 -2.75
N SER A 48 -8.76 -0.44 -2.57
CA SER A 48 -9.44 -1.63 -3.08
C SER A 48 -10.30 -2.32 -2.03
N ALA A 49 -10.51 -1.73 -0.84
CA ALA A 49 -11.17 -2.38 0.29
C ALA A 49 -12.57 -2.91 -0.06
N THR A 50 -13.40 -2.13 -0.76
CA THR A 50 -14.74 -2.60 -1.19
C THR A 50 -14.66 -3.85 -2.05
N VAL A 51 -13.72 -3.90 -3.01
CA VAL A 51 -13.50 -5.08 -3.86
C VAL A 51 -13.05 -6.28 -3.03
N THR A 52 -12.16 -6.03 -2.06
CA THR A 52 -11.63 -7.06 -1.17
C THR A 52 -12.67 -7.63 -0.21
N ASN A 53 -13.52 -6.76 0.34
CA ASN A 53 -14.53 -7.10 1.35
C ASN A 53 -15.72 -7.82 0.74
N ILE A 54 -16.23 -7.38 -0.42
CA ILE A 54 -17.35 -8.02 -1.10
C ILE A 54 -16.94 -9.38 -1.70
N GLY A 55 -15.72 -9.48 -2.22
CA GLY A 55 -15.15 -10.77 -2.64
C GLY A 55 -15.71 -11.37 -3.94
N ALA A 56 -16.47 -10.61 -4.74
CA ALA A 56 -17.00 -11.09 -6.02
C ALA A 56 -15.89 -11.44 -7.02
N LYS A 57 -16.10 -12.51 -7.80
CA LYS A 57 -15.14 -13.00 -8.79
C LYS A 57 -15.05 -12.08 -10.01
N VAL A 58 -16.20 -11.65 -10.52
CA VAL A 58 -16.34 -10.74 -11.66
C VAL A 58 -17.26 -9.58 -11.29
N TRP A 59 -16.83 -8.37 -11.65
CA TRP A 59 -17.51 -7.11 -11.43
C TRP A 59 -17.89 -6.51 -12.78
N VAL A 60 -19.18 -6.33 -13.02
CA VAL A 60 -19.69 -5.58 -14.17
C VAL A 60 -20.02 -4.16 -13.74
N MET A 61 -19.57 -3.18 -14.53
CA MET A 61 -19.68 -1.75 -14.24
C MET A 61 -19.65 -0.92 -15.52
N ASP A 62 -19.97 0.37 -15.39
CA ASP A 62 -19.79 1.34 -16.46
C ASP A 62 -18.29 1.54 -16.82
N PRO A 63 -17.92 1.66 -18.10
CA PRO A 63 -16.53 1.82 -18.52
C PRO A 63 -15.80 3.04 -17.93
N ALA A 64 -16.54 4.10 -17.57
CA ALA A 64 -15.99 5.32 -16.99
C ALA A 64 -15.62 5.15 -15.49
N VAL A 65 -16.02 4.05 -14.84
CA VAL A 65 -15.60 3.74 -13.46
C VAL A 65 -14.10 3.45 -13.42
N GLN A 66 -13.39 4.23 -12.60
CA GLN A 66 -11.96 4.06 -12.33
C GLN A 66 -11.70 3.53 -10.92
N THR A 67 -12.56 3.85 -9.95
CA THR A 67 -12.40 3.48 -8.54
C THR A 67 -13.74 3.10 -7.91
N VAL A 68 -13.68 2.35 -6.80
CA VAL A 68 -14.89 2.02 -6.03
C VAL A 68 -15.55 3.22 -5.37
N ALA A 69 -14.81 4.32 -5.22
CA ALA A 69 -15.31 5.56 -4.62
C ALA A 69 -16.23 6.34 -5.55
N ASN A 70 -16.08 6.17 -6.86
CA ASN A 70 -16.87 6.83 -7.89
C ASN A 70 -17.57 5.77 -8.74
N SER A 71 -18.75 5.33 -8.28
CA SER A 71 -19.63 4.45 -9.04
C SER A 71 -20.48 5.26 -10.02
N ILE A 72 -20.83 4.62 -11.14
CA ILE A 72 -21.81 5.15 -12.10
C ILE A 72 -22.95 4.15 -12.15
N GLY A 73 -24.17 4.63 -11.87
CA GLY A 73 -25.35 3.80 -11.87
C GLY A 73 -25.66 3.25 -13.26
N MET A 74 -25.90 1.94 -13.34
CA MET A 74 -26.35 1.26 -14.54
C MET A 74 -27.88 1.05 -14.51
N PRO A 75 -28.54 0.99 -15.69
CA PRO A 75 -29.95 0.65 -15.78
C PRO A 75 -30.25 -0.78 -15.32
N ASP A 76 -31.44 -1.01 -14.77
CA ASP A 76 -31.85 -2.33 -14.26
C ASP A 76 -31.83 -3.44 -15.32
N TYR A 77 -32.10 -3.15 -16.60
CA TYR A 77 -32.07 -4.18 -17.65
C TYR A 77 -30.69 -4.85 -17.80
N VAL A 78 -29.61 -4.17 -17.37
CA VAL A 78 -28.25 -4.69 -17.48
C VAL A 78 -28.06 -5.91 -16.60
N ILE A 79 -28.68 -5.94 -15.41
CA ILE A 79 -28.58 -7.14 -14.56
C ILE A 79 -29.24 -8.35 -15.21
N ASP A 80 -30.40 -8.16 -15.85
CA ASP A 80 -31.13 -9.25 -16.50
C ASP A 80 -30.38 -9.73 -17.75
N ALA A 81 -29.80 -8.79 -18.52
CA ALA A 81 -28.92 -9.12 -19.63
C ALA A 81 -27.70 -9.94 -19.16
N VAL A 82 -27.02 -9.52 -18.10
CA VAL A 82 -25.87 -10.24 -17.53
C VAL A 82 -26.26 -11.63 -17.02
N ARG A 83 -27.43 -11.77 -16.37
CA ARG A 83 -27.95 -13.08 -15.93
C ARG A 83 -28.22 -14.04 -17.08
N SER A 84 -28.54 -13.53 -18.26
CA SER A 84 -28.84 -14.33 -19.45
C SER A 84 -27.60 -14.84 -20.20
N ILE A 85 -26.41 -14.34 -19.88
CA ILE A 85 -25.15 -14.74 -20.53
C ILE A 85 -24.82 -16.19 -20.17
N ASP A 86 -24.53 -17.03 -21.17
CA ASP A 86 -24.07 -18.39 -20.91
C ASP A 86 -22.71 -18.38 -20.19
N GLY A 87 -22.53 -19.30 -19.25
CA GLY A 87 -21.40 -19.29 -18.33
C GLY A 87 -21.62 -18.48 -17.05
N VAL A 88 -22.69 -17.69 -16.91
CA VAL A 88 -23.07 -17.06 -15.63
C VAL A 88 -23.87 -18.05 -14.78
N LYS A 89 -23.45 -18.27 -13.52
CA LYS A 89 -24.19 -19.09 -12.55
C LYS A 89 -25.28 -18.26 -11.87
N TYR A 90 -24.92 -17.06 -11.41
CA TYR A 90 -25.85 -16.04 -10.94
C TYR A 90 -25.19 -14.67 -11.01
N ALA A 91 -26.01 -13.62 -11.04
CA ALA A 91 -25.57 -12.25 -10.92
C ALA A 91 -26.52 -11.45 -10.02
N VAL A 92 -25.96 -10.58 -9.19
CA VAL A 92 -26.67 -9.83 -8.16
C VAL A 92 -26.27 -8.35 -8.18
N PRO A 93 -27.20 -7.42 -7.89
CA PRO A 93 -26.90 -6.01 -7.88
C PRO A 93 -26.17 -5.63 -6.59
N LEU A 94 -25.33 -4.61 -6.68
CA LEU A 94 -24.69 -3.97 -5.53
C LEU A 94 -24.85 -2.46 -5.66
N TYR A 95 -25.35 -1.84 -4.60
CA TYR A 95 -25.35 -0.39 -4.44
C TYR A 95 -24.15 0.03 -3.61
N SER A 96 -23.46 1.08 -4.03
CA SER A 96 -22.39 1.72 -3.28
C SER A 96 -22.49 3.22 -3.45
N GLY A 97 -22.79 3.94 -2.37
CA GLY A 97 -22.96 5.39 -2.39
C GLY A 97 -22.57 6.05 -1.08
N ALA A 98 -22.34 7.36 -1.13
CA ALA A 98 -22.14 8.16 0.07
C ALA A 98 -23.48 8.65 0.61
N ALA A 99 -23.59 8.73 1.94
CA ALA A 99 -24.73 9.32 2.63
C ALA A 99 -24.25 10.20 3.78
N LEU A 100 -25.11 11.11 4.22
CA LEU A 100 -24.85 11.92 5.40
C LEU A 100 -25.73 11.43 6.55
N LEU A 101 -25.07 10.98 7.62
CA LEU A 101 -25.73 10.50 8.82
C LEU A 101 -25.75 11.62 9.85
N LYS A 102 -26.89 11.85 10.48
CA LYS A 102 -27.07 12.75 11.61
C LYS A 102 -27.14 11.92 12.88
N LEU A 103 -26.19 12.18 13.77
CA LEU A 103 -25.99 11.46 15.03
C LEU A 103 -26.93 12.00 16.11
N GLY A 104 -27.00 11.29 17.24
CA GLY A 104 -27.86 11.66 18.37
C GLY A 104 -27.49 13.01 19.00
N ASP A 105 -26.22 13.41 18.89
CA ASP A 105 -25.73 14.72 19.34
C ASP A 105 -26.05 15.88 18.37
N GLY A 106 -26.65 15.57 17.21
CA GLY A 106 -27.01 16.52 16.16
C GLY A 106 -25.89 16.83 15.17
N THR A 107 -24.71 16.19 15.29
CA THR A 107 -23.62 16.33 14.33
C THR A 107 -23.86 15.48 13.08
N TYR A 108 -23.25 15.91 11.96
CA TYR A 108 -23.32 15.17 10.70
C TYR A 108 -22.01 14.43 10.43
N GLN A 109 -22.12 13.15 10.11
CA GLN A 109 -21.04 12.26 9.77
C GLN A 109 -21.26 11.66 8.39
N ALA A 110 -20.33 11.87 7.47
CA ALA A 110 -20.36 11.22 6.16
C ALA A 110 -20.08 9.72 6.31
N VAL A 111 -20.88 8.89 5.64
CA VAL A 111 -20.76 7.43 5.66
C VAL A 111 -20.81 6.86 4.25
N THR A 112 -20.16 5.72 4.05
CA THR A 112 -20.33 4.91 2.84
C THR A 112 -21.40 3.87 3.11
N VAL A 113 -22.40 3.77 2.25
CA VAL A 113 -23.47 2.77 2.37
C VAL A 113 -23.34 1.76 1.25
N ILE A 114 -23.29 0.49 1.64
CA ILE A 114 -23.29 -0.66 0.75
C ILE A 114 -24.67 -1.33 0.82
N GLY A 115 -25.40 -1.32 -0.29
CA GLY A 115 -26.68 -2.00 -0.43
C GLY A 115 -26.50 -3.38 -1.06
N LEU A 116 -26.70 -4.43 -0.27
CA LEU A 116 -26.59 -5.82 -0.69
C LEU A 116 -27.89 -6.32 -1.32
N ASP A 117 -27.78 -7.22 -2.29
CA ASP A 117 -28.94 -7.91 -2.88
C ASP A 117 -29.90 -8.46 -1.83
N ASP A 118 -31.18 -8.10 -1.91
CA ASP A 118 -32.20 -8.44 -0.91
C ASP A 118 -32.46 -9.95 -0.79
N ALA A 119 -32.13 -10.75 -1.81
CA ALA A 119 -32.37 -12.19 -1.80
C ALA A 119 -31.21 -12.98 -1.21
N THR A 120 -29.97 -12.63 -1.58
CA THR A 120 -28.78 -13.43 -1.26
C THR A 120 -27.86 -12.80 -0.22
N LEU A 121 -27.97 -11.48 -0.01
CA LEU A 121 -27.03 -10.68 0.79
C LEU A 121 -25.56 -10.96 0.43
N TYR A 122 -25.28 -11.25 -0.84
CA TYR A 122 -23.95 -11.63 -1.29
C TYR A 122 -22.92 -10.52 -0.99
N GLY A 123 -21.78 -10.90 -0.41
CA GLY A 123 -20.75 -9.96 0.00
C GLY A 123 -20.99 -9.34 1.39
N TRP A 124 -21.84 -9.95 2.22
CA TRP A 124 -22.03 -9.52 3.60
C TRP A 124 -20.73 -9.54 4.43
N PRO A 125 -20.62 -8.72 5.47
CA PRO A 125 -19.46 -8.71 6.35
C PRO A 125 -19.52 -9.85 7.41
N THR A 126 -18.41 -10.09 8.11
CA THR A 126 -18.36 -11.09 9.19
C THR A 126 -19.03 -10.53 10.45
N MET A 127 -20.17 -11.09 10.85
CA MET A 127 -20.91 -10.60 12.02
C MET A 127 -20.14 -10.79 13.32
N LEU A 128 -20.09 -9.74 14.15
CA LEU A 128 -19.55 -9.77 15.51
C LEU A 128 -20.68 -9.77 16.54
N GLU A 129 -21.73 -8.97 16.31
CA GLU A 129 -22.90 -8.83 17.17
C GLU A 129 -24.17 -8.71 16.30
N GLY A 130 -25.28 -9.26 16.79
CA GLY A 130 -26.53 -9.36 16.03
C GLY A 130 -26.50 -10.49 14.99
N ARG A 131 -27.61 -10.67 14.28
CA ARG A 131 -27.69 -11.62 13.16
C ARG A 131 -27.88 -10.87 11.86
N ILE A 132 -27.40 -11.46 10.78
CA ILE A 132 -27.44 -10.85 9.47
C ILE A 132 -28.87 -10.73 8.92
N GLU A 133 -29.76 -11.63 9.32
CA GLU A 133 -31.18 -11.60 8.98
C GLU A 133 -31.90 -10.39 9.58
N ASP A 134 -31.37 -9.80 10.65
CA ASP A 134 -31.95 -8.62 11.28
C ASP A 134 -31.82 -7.38 10.36
N ILE A 135 -31.01 -7.43 9.28
CA ILE A 135 -30.94 -6.38 8.22
C ILE A 135 -32.27 -6.16 7.49
N PHE A 136 -33.17 -7.14 7.51
CA PHE A 136 -34.51 -7.06 6.95
C PHE A 136 -35.51 -6.37 7.89
N ALA A 137 -35.13 -6.11 9.14
CA ALA A 137 -35.95 -5.32 10.04
C ALA A 137 -36.21 -3.92 9.46
N GLU A 138 -37.28 -3.28 9.93
CA GLU A 138 -37.60 -1.92 9.55
C GLU A 138 -36.39 -1.01 9.85
N ASN A 139 -35.92 -0.28 8.84
CA ASN A 139 -34.80 0.66 8.95
C ASN A 139 -33.46 0.03 9.36
N GLY A 140 -33.24 -1.26 9.10
CA GLY A 140 -32.03 -1.98 9.54
C GLY A 140 -30.73 -1.63 8.79
N PHE A 141 -29.68 -1.35 9.56
CA PHE A 141 -28.30 -1.16 9.09
C PHE A 141 -27.29 -1.96 9.94
N ILE A 142 -26.23 -2.43 9.29
CA ILE A 142 -25.10 -3.10 9.94
C ILE A 142 -23.91 -2.14 9.93
N ALA A 143 -23.38 -1.83 11.11
CA ALA A 143 -22.21 -0.98 11.26
C ALA A 143 -20.92 -1.79 11.28
N ILE A 144 -19.88 -1.31 10.60
CA ILE A 144 -18.58 -1.97 10.58
C ILE A 144 -17.71 -1.49 11.75
N ARG A 145 -17.25 -2.43 12.58
CA ARG A 145 -16.29 -2.20 13.67
C ARG A 145 -14.86 -2.10 13.13
N ASP A 146 -14.56 -0.96 12.51
CA ASP A 146 -13.21 -0.57 12.06
C ASP A 146 -12.68 0.63 12.87
N SER A 147 -11.60 1.29 12.40
CA SER A 147 -11.05 2.48 13.05
C SER A 147 -12.01 3.67 13.05
N GLU A 148 -12.94 3.70 12.12
CA GLU A 148 -13.89 4.79 11.90
C GLU A 148 -15.18 4.57 12.69
N PHE A 149 -15.40 3.38 13.28
CA PHE A 149 -16.55 3.08 14.14
C PHE A 149 -16.78 4.11 15.26
N ARG A 150 -15.70 4.69 15.80
CA ARG A 150 -15.79 5.76 16.81
C ARG A 150 -16.46 7.03 16.31
N LYS A 151 -16.41 7.30 15.00
CA LYS A 151 -17.09 8.44 14.37
C LYS A 151 -18.61 8.27 14.31
N LEU A 152 -19.11 7.05 14.54
CA LEU A 152 -20.54 6.77 14.69
C LEU A 152 -21.00 6.84 16.17
N GLU A 153 -20.21 7.46 17.06
CA GLU A 153 -20.43 7.50 18.52
C GLU A 153 -20.37 6.13 19.22
N ASN A 154 -19.70 5.14 18.62
CA ASN A 154 -19.64 3.76 19.13
C ASN A 154 -21.06 3.17 19.35
N PRO A 155 -21.83 3.02 18.27
CA PRO A 155 -23.22 2.63 18.36
C PRO A 155 -23.34 1.22 18.94
N LYS A 156 -24.45 0.96 19.63
CA LYS A 156 -24.83 -0.37 20.10
C LYS A 156 -25.96 -0.90 19.24
N LEU A 157 -26.27 -2.18 19.39
CA LEU A 157 -27.49 -2.73 18.80
C LEU A 157 -28.72 -1.94 19.28
N GLY A 158 -29.57 -1.54 18.35
CA GLY A 158 -30.74 -0.71 18.57
C GLY A 158 -30.48 0.80 18.55
N THR A 159 -29.24 1.26 18.40
CA THR A 159 -28.95 2.70 18.25
C THR A 159 -29.60 3.23 16.98
N ASP A 160 -30.41 4.27 17.13
CA ASP A 160 -31.05 4.99 16.04
C ASP A 160 -30.20 6.16 15.54
N PHE A 161 -30.38 6.49 14.26
CA PHE A 161 -29.76 7.63 13.59
C PHE A 161 -30.66 8.09 12.44
N GLU A 162 -30.33 9.23 11.84
CA GLU A 162 -31.02 9.75 10.66
C GLU A 162 -30.04 9.76 9.48
N LEU A 163 -30.41 9.16 8.35
CA LEU A 163 -29.58 9.05 7.14
C LEU A 163 -30.35 9.70 5.99
N ASN A 164 -29.87 10.85 5.51
CA ASN A 164 -30.55 11.68 4.51
C ASN A 164 -32.06 11.85 4.80
N ASP A 165 -32.40 12.28 6.01
CA ASP A 165 -33.78 12.49 6.49
C ASP A 165 -34.63 11.22 6.66
N HIS A 166 -34.03 10.02 6.50
CA HIS A 166 -34.67 8.75 6.81
C HIS A 166 -34.15 8.17 8.13
N ARG A 167 -35.04 7.63 8.96
CA ARG A 167 -34.65 6.93 10.19
C ARG A 167 -33.90 5.64 9.86
N GLY A 168 -32.77 5.39 10.52
CA GLY A 168 -31.99 4.16 10.48
C GLY A 168 -31.76 3.60 11.89
N VAL A 169 -31.58 2.28 12.00
CA VAL A 169 -31.31 1.57 13.26
C VAL A 169 -30.15 0.60 13.05
N VAL A 170 -29.17 0.60 13.95
CA VAL A 170 -28.08 -0.37 13.96
C VAL A 170 -28.60 -1.70 14.48
N VAL A 171 -28.78 -2.67 13.59
CA VAL A 171 -29.29 -4.02 13.90
C VAL A 171 -28.18 -5.07 13.99
N GLY A 172 -26.97 -4.71 13.58
CA GLY A 172 -25.80 -5.59 13.64
C GLY A 172 -24.50 -4.82 13.66
N ILE A 173 -23.47 -5.44 14.21
CA ILE A 173 -22.09 -4.94 14.16
C ILE A 173 -21.23 -6.04 13.55
N ALA A 174 -20.44 -5.70 12.54
CA ALA A 174 -19.64 -6.65 11.78
C ALA A 174 -18.19 -6.17 11.60
N SER A 175 -17.30 -7.06 11.18
CA SER A 175 -15.93 -6.73 10.78
C SER A 175 -15.70 -7.03 9.30
N VAL A 176 -14.75 -6.31 8.72
CA VAL A 176 -14.31 -6.49 7.34
C VAL A 176 -12.80 -6.72 7.29
N PRO A 177 -12.29 -7.44 6.26
CA PRO A 177 -10.86 -7.68 6.11
C PRO A 177 -10.01 -6.41 5.94
N SER A 178 -10.51 -5.40 5.24
CA SER A 178 -9.80 -4.16 4.95
C SER A 178 -10.72 -2.95 5.13
N SER A 179 -10.22 -1.89 5.76
CA SER A 179 -10.94 -0.65 5.99
C SER A 179 -10.85 0.29 4.78
N GLY A 180 -11.79 1.23 4.69
CA GLY A 180 -11.82 2.21 3.60
C GLY A 180 -10.66 3.20 3.63
N LEU A 181 -10.27 3.69 2.45
CA LEU A 181 -9.17 4.66 2.31
C LEU A 181 -9.46 6.03 2.93
N PHE A 182 -10.69 6.52 2.83
CA PHE A 182 -11.03 7.92 3.12
C PHE A 182 -11.43 8.20 4.57
N GLY A 183 -11.30 7.21 5.46
CA GLY A 183 -11.67 7.35 6.87
C GLY A 183 -13.16 7.69 7.05
N THR A 184 -14.02 7.19 6.16
CA THR A 184 -15.48 7.26 6.32
C THR A 184 -15.98 5.92 6.86
N PRO A 185 -16.84 5.90 7.89
CA PRO A 185 -17.48 4.67 8.35
C PRO A 185 -18.27 4.02 7.22
N THR A 186 -18.34 2.68 7.24
CA THR A 186 -19.14 1.91 6.29
C THR A 186 -20.35 1.31 6.98
N LEU A 187 -21.52 1.44 6.36
CA LEU A 187 -22.77 0.81 6.76
C LEU A 187 -23.24 -0.15 5.66
N TYR A 188 -23.74 -1.31 6.06
CA TYR A 188 -24.38 -2.26 5.15
C TYR A 188 -25.89 -2.23 5.37
N THR A 189 -26.64 -2.28 4.28
CA THR A 189 -28.10 -2.40 4.29
C THR A 189 -28.56 -3.19 3.07
N THR A 190 -29.86 -3.35 2.86
CA THR A 190 -30.36 -4.01 1.66
C THR A 190 -30.41 -3.07 0.45
N TYR A 191 -30.35 -3.61 -0.75
CA TYR A 191 -30.27 -2.85 -2.00
C TYR A 191 -31.47 -1.91 -2.14
N ASN A 192 -32.69 -2.43 -1.96
CA ASN A 192 -33.90 -1.61 -2.02
C ASN A 192 -33.91 -0.47 -1.00
N ARG A 193 -33.41 -0.71 0.22
CA ARG A 193 -33.33 0.36 1.23
C ARG A 193 -32.31 1.42 0.85
N ALA A 194 -31.14 1.01 0.36
CA ALA A 194 -30.08 1.92 -0.03
C ALA A 194 -30.52 2.89 -1.14
N ILE A 195 -31.22 2.39 -2.18
CA ILE A 195 -31.70 3.23 -3.29
C ILE A 195 -32.88 4.13 -2.91
N GLN A 196 -33.65 3.76 -1.87
CA GLN A 196 -34.74 4.60 -1.36
C GLN A 196 -34.22 5.71 -0.45
N TYR A 197 -33.25 5.41 0.40
CA TYR A 197 -32.78 6.34 1.44
C TYR A 197 -31.69 7.27 0.93
N ILE A 198 -31.03 6.91 -0.18
CA ILE A 198 -29.97 7.71 -0.77
C ILE A 198 -30.48 8.22 -2.10
N PRO A 199 -30.72 9.54 -2.22
CA PRO A 199 -31.11 10.15 -3.48
C PRO A 199 -30.07 9.81 -4.54
N SER A 200 -30.48 9.03 -5.53
CA SER A 200 -29.63 8.63 -6.64
C SER A 200 -30.25 9.09 -7.96
N THR A 201 -29.41 9.18 -8.98
CA THR A 201 -29.88 9.44 -10.35
C THR A 201 -30.77 8.32 -10.84
N ARG A 202 -31.41 8.49 -12.01
CA ARG A 202 -32.30 7.50 -12.64
C ARG A 202 -31.77 6.04 -12.60
N PHE A 203 -30.46 5.87 -12.66
CA PHE A 203 -29.80 4.57 -12.57
C PHE A 203 -29.12 4.40 -11.22
N THR A 204 -29.35 3.25 -10.59
CA THR A 204 -29.00 3.02 -9.17
C THR A 204 -28.03 1.86 -8.98
N THR A 205 -27.97 0.89 -9.90
CA THR A 205 -27.05 -0.25 -9.78
C THR A 205 -25.61 0.18 -9.98
N SER A 206 -24.84 0.28 -8.89
CA SER A 206 -23.43 0.69 -8.96
C SER A 206 -22.55 -0.38 -9.61
N TYR A 207 -22.79 -1.64 -9.26
CA TYR A 207 -22.06 -2.79 -9.77
C TYR A 207 -22.99 -3.99 -9.89
N ILE A 208 -22.70 -4.89 -10.83
CA ILE A 208 -23.31 -6.22 -10.88
C ILE A 208 -22.22 -7.23 -10.55
N LEU A 209 -22.45 -7.99 -9.50
CA LEU A 209 -21.52 -9.02 -9.02
C LEU A 209 -21.88 -10.34 -9.69
N VAL A 210 -20.91 -10.94 -10.37
CA VAL A 210 -21.14 -12.13 -11.20
C VAL A 210 -20.33 -13.31 -10.66
N GLU A 211 -21.03 -14.41 -10.45
CA GLU A 211 -20.42 -15.72 -10.20
C GLU A 211 -20.45 -16.53 -11.50
N PRO A 212 -19.29 -16.82 -12.11
CA PRO A 212 -19.22 -17.67 -13.29
C PRO A 212 -19.41 -19.15 -12.93
N LYS A 213 -19.94 -19.96 -13.85
CA LYS A 213 -20.05 -21.42 -13.73
C LYS A 213 -18.67 -22.06 -13.63
N SER A 214 -17.71 -21.59 -14.43
CA SER A 214 -16.31 -21.99 -14.40
C SER A 214 -15.37 -20.80 -14.66
N ALA A 215 -14.10 -20.92 -14.27
CA ALA A 215 -13.10 -19.87 -14.56
C ALA A 215 -12.86 -19.68 -16.07
N ALA A 216 -13.16 -20.69 -16.90
CA ALA A 216 -13.03 -20.64 -18.34
C ALA A 216 -14.10 -19.78 -19.02
N ASP A 217 -15.22 -19.49 -18.33
CA ASP A 217 -16.32 -18.68 -18.86
C ASP A 217 -16.05 -17.17 -18.75
N ILE A 218 -15.07 -16.76 -17.93
CA ILE A 218 -14.76 -15.35 -17.67
C ILE A 218 -14.47 -14.56 -18.97
N PRO A 219 -13.64 -15.04 -19.92
CA PRO A 219 -13.41 -14.32 -21.18
C PRO A 219 -14.68 -14.14 -22.00
N HIS A 220 -15.55 -15.16 -22.06
CA HIS A 220 -16.81 -15.08 -22.79
C HIS A 220 -17.78 -14.07 -22.14
N ILE A 221 -17.90 -14.11 -20.82
CA ILE A 221 -18.71 -13.13 -20.06
C ILE A 221 -18.23 -11.71 -20.35
N LYS A 222 -16.92 -11.47 -20.37
CA LYS A 222 -16.35 -10.15 -20.68
C LYS A 222 -16.73 -9.66 -22.07
N GLU A 223 -16.64 -10.52 -23.07
CA GLU A 223 -17.00 -10.18 -24.45
C GLU A 223 -18.48 -9.82 -24.56
N GLN A 224 -19.37 -10.63 -23.96
CA GLN A 224 -20.81 -10.39 -23.98
C GLN A 224 -21.18 -9.10 -23.24
N VAL A 225 -20.57 -8.83 -22.09
CA VAL A 225 -20.77 -7.57 -21.34
C VAL A 225 -20.26 -6.36 -22.13
N GLN A 226 -19.14 -6.51 -22.84
CA GLN A 226 -18.59 -5.47 -23.70
C GLN A 226 -19.52 -5.16 -24.88
N ALA A 227 -20.18 -6.17 -25.45
CA ALA A 227 -21.18 -5.98 -26.51
C ALA A 227 -22.41 -5.17 -26.04
N LEU A 228 -22.72 -5.20 -24.73
CA LEU A 228 -23.75 -4.37 -24.11
C LEU A 228 -23.30 -2.92 -23.82
N GLY A 229 -22.02 -2.60 -24.05
CA GLY A 229 -21.43 -1.29 -23.77
C GLY A 229 -20.86 -1.11 -22.37
N TYR A 230 -20.76 -2.18 -21.57
CA TYR A 230 -20.23 -2.16 -20.21
C TYR A 230 -18.87 -2.88 -20.13
N VAL A 231 -18.23 -2.88 -18.97
CA VAL A 231 -16.99 -3.64 -18.76
C VAL A 231 -17.15 -4.64 -17.63
N ALA A 232 -16.57 -5.82 -17.82
CA ALA A 232 -16.45 -6.83 -16.78
C ALA A 232 -14.98 -7.00 -16.40
N TYR A 233 -14.67 -6.83 -15.12
CA TYR A 233 -13.33 -7.07 -14.57
C TYR A 233 -13.36 -8.21 -13.57
N THR A 234 -12.34 -9.05 -13.59
CA THR A 234 -12.06 -9.93 -12.45
C THR A 234 -11.68 -9.09 -11.24
N ARG A 235 -11.77 -9.67 -10.04
CA ARG A 235 -11.30 -9.06 -8.80
C ARG A 235 -9.89 -8.45 -8.96
N THR A 236 -8.94 -9.21 -9.50
CA THR A 236 -7.55 -8.79 -9.66
C THR A 236 -7.40 -7.65 -10.68
N GLU A 237 -8.12 -7.71 -11.79
CA GLU A 237 -8.08 -6.65 -12.80
C GLU A 237 -8.68 -5.35 -12.28
N PHE A 238 -9.77 -5.43 -11.50
CA PHE A 238 -10.37 -4.23 -10.92
C PHE A 238 -9.45 -3.60 -9.87
N MET A 239 -8.85 -4.41 -8.99
CA MET A 239 -7.83 -3.94 -8.03
C MET A 239 -6.62 -3.31 -8.75
N GLN A 240 -6.21 -3.87 -9.88
CA GLN A 240 -5.13 -3.31 -10.69
C GLN A 240 -5.55 -1.97 -11.31
N ARG A 241 -6.76 -1.86 -11.86
CA ARG A 241 -7.30 -0.60 -12.41
C ARG A 241 -7.36 0.50 -11.34
N ILE A 242 -7.85 0.19 -10.14
CA ILE A 242 -7.84 1.09 -8.99
C ILE A 242 -6.41 1.51 -8.68
N SER A 243 -5.50 0.54 -8.60
CA SER A 243 -4.08 0.82 -8.32
C SER A 243 -3.45 1.74 -9.36
N ASP A 244 -3.77 1.56 -10.63
CA ASP A 244 -3.20 2.35 -11.72
C ASP A 244 -3.80 3.75 -11.79
N PHE A 245 -5.09 3.91 -11.45
CA PHE A 245 -5.69 5.23 -11.23
C PHE A 245 -4.93 6.03 -10.16
N TYR A 246 -4.65 5.44 -8.99
CA TYR A 246 -3.91 6.12 -7.93
C TYR A 246 -2.41 6.30 -8.24
N LYS A 247 -1.81 5.43 -9.05
CA LYS A 247 -0.41 5.59 -9.48
C LYS A 247 -0.24 6.71 -10.49
N TYR A 248 -1.13 6.80 -11.49
CA TYR A 248 -0.87 7.57 -12.70
C TYR A 248 -1.83 8.76 -12.91
N GLN A 249 -3.00 8.78 -12.27
CA GLN A 249 -4.02 9.81 -12.53
C GLN A 249 -4.25 10.81 -11.37
N THR A 250 -4.00 10.42 -10.11
CA THR A 250 -4.25 11.28 -8.94
C THR A 250 -3.06 12.15 -8.50
N GLY A 251 -1.89 11.97 -9.13
CA GLY A 251 -0.62 12.59 -8.72
C GLY A 251 0.04 11.95 -7.49
N LEU A 252 -0.67 11.08 -6.76
CA LEU A 252 -0.17 10.41 -5.55
C LEU A 252 1.04 9.53 -5.87
N GLY A 253 0.94 8.69 -6.91
CA GLY A 253 2.07 7.86 -7.35
C GLY A 253 3.29 8.67 -7.76
N THR A 254 3.10 9.78 -8.51
CA THR A 254 4.19 10.67 -8.92
C THR A 254 4.89 11.30 -7.71
N ASN A 255 4.14 11.75 -6.70
CA ASN A 255 4.72 12.34 -5.49
C ASN A 255 5.53 11.31 -4.69
N ILE A 256 5.00 10.09 -4.51
CA ILE A 256 5.73 9.00 -3.82
C ILE A 256 6.99 8.63 -4.59
N LEU A 257 6.92 8.55 -5.92
CA LEU A 257 8.09 8.29 -6.75
C LEU A 257 9.14 9.38 -6.57
N LEU A 258 8.75 10.66 -6.64
CA LEU A 258 9.65 11.78 -6.47
C LEU A 258 10.30 11.79 -5.08
N MET A 259 9.53 11.55 -4.02
CA MET A 259 10.05 11.44 -2.64
C MET A 259 11.04 10.27 -2.50
N THR A 260 10.76 9.14 -3.15
CA THR A 260 11.66 7.97 -3.14
C THR A 260 12.97 8.29 -3.87
N VAL A 261 12.89 8.95 -5.03
CA VAL A 261 14.08 9.38 -5.80
C VAL A 261 14.89 10.41 -5.01
N ILE A 262 14.25 11.39 -4.38
CA ILE A 262 14.92 12.37 -3.52
C ILE A 262 15.63 11.65 -2.36
N SER A 263 14.94 10.72 -1.69
CA SER A 263 15.51 9.93 -0.59
C SER A 263 16.71 9.10 -1.05
N PHE A 264 16.65 8.54 -2.27
CA PHE A 264 17.77 7.85 -2.90
C PHE A 264 18.96 8.80 -3.17
N VAL A 265 18.72 9.98 -3.77
CA VAL A 265 19.77 10.95 -4.08
C VAL A 265 20.44 11.48 -2.81
N VAL A 266 19.65 11.76 -1.77
CA VAL A 266 20.15 12.17 -0.45
C VAL A 266 21.00 11.05 0.16
N GLY A 267 20.50 9.81 0.14
CA GLY A 267 21.25 8.64 0.61
C GLY A 267 22.57 8.43 -0.13
N LEU A 268 22.54 8.54 -1.45
CA LEU A 268 23.72 8.44 -2.31
C LEU A 268 24.73 9.55 -2.00
N SER A 269 24.25 10.79 -1.84
CA SER A 269 25.10 11.96 -1.57
C SER A 269 25.78 11.84 -0.21
N ILE A 270 25.03 11.56 0.86
CA ILE A 270 25.57 11.43 2.22
C ILE A 270 26.52 10.22 2.29
N SER A 271 26.06 9.04 1.87
CA SER A 271 26.88 7.82 1.92
C SER A 271 28.13 7.94 1.06
N GLY A 272 27.99 8.45 -0.18
CA GLY A 272 29.09 8.63 -1.11
C GLY A 272 30.12 9.63 -0.60
N GLN A 273 29.68 10.78 -0.10
CA GLN A 273 30.58 11.79 0.46
C GLN A 273 31.29 11.26 1.71
N THR A 274 30.57 10.64 2.65
CA THR A 274 31.20 10.09 3.86
C THR A 274 32.19 8.98 3.53
N PHE A 275 31.84 8.08 2.61
CA PHE A 275 32.74 7.01 2.20
C PHE A 275 33.99 7.54 1.47
N TYR A 276 33.81 8.56 0.63
CA TYR A 276 34.92 9.24 -0.02
C TYR A 276 35.88 9.88 0.99
N THR A 277 35.36 10.62 1.97
CA THR A 277 36.16 11.22 3.04
C THR A 277 36.82 10.17 3.93
N PHE A 278 36.14 9.04 4.19
CA PHE A 278 36.74 7.91 4.90
C PHE A 278 37.96 7.34 4.14
N ILE A 279 37.87 7.20 2.82
CA ILE A 279 38.99 6.72 2.02
C ILE A 279 40.13 7.73 2.01
N LEU A 280 39.85 9.02 1.80
CA LEU A 280 40.86 10.08 1.76
C LEU A 280 41.74 10.12 3.01
N GLU A 281 41.15 10.01 4.20
CA GLU A 281 41.90 10.07 5.45
C GLU A 281 42.60 8.75 5.80
N ASN A 282 42.20 7.64 5.18
CA ASN A 282 42.88 6.36 5.34
C ASN A 282 43.84 6.06 4.17
N LEU A 283 44.11 7.03 3.29
CA LEU A 283 45.01 6.84 2.14
C LEU A 283 46.40 6.42 2.57
N ASP A 284 46.95 7.02 3.63
CA ASP A 284 48.29 6.68 4.13
C ASP A 284 48.36 5.21 4.56
N LYS A 285 47.28 4.69 5.14
CA LYS A 285 47.18 3.29 5.57
C LYS A 285 47.07 2.34 4.37
N PHE A 286 46.28 2.69 3.35
CA PHE A 286 46.23 1.92 2.10
C PHE A 286 47.57 1.95 1.35
N GLY A 287 48.23 3.09 1.39
CA GLY A 287 49.54 3.31 0.81
C GLY A 287 50.64 2.50 1.49
N ALA A 288 50.66 2.47 2.82
CA ALA A 288 51.56 1.61 3.60
C ALA A 288 51.33 0.12 3.31
N LEU A 289 50.07 -0.32 3.20
CA LEU A 289 49.75 -1.69 2.80
C LEU A 289 50.29 -2.02 1.40
N LYS A 290 50.15 -1.08 0.45
CA LYS A 290 50.69 -1.22 -0.91
C LYS A 290 52.22 -1.31 -0.90
N ALA A 291 52.89 -0.52 -0.06
CA ALA A 291 54.35 -0.55 0.12
C ALA A 291 54.85 -1.87 0.75
N ILE A 292 54.08 -2.46 1.67
CA ILE A 292 54.36 -3.78 2.27
C ILE A 292 54.12 -4.94 1.28
N GLY A 293 53.47 -4.67 0.14
CA GLY A 293 53.28 -5.64 -0.96
C GLY A 293 51.83 -6.05 -1.22
N ALA A 294 50.84 -5.37 -0.63
CA ALA A 294 49.44 -5.63 -0.95
C ALA A 294 49.13 -5.31 -2.41
N LYS A 295 48.49 -6.24 -3.11
CA LYS A 295 48.15 -6.07 -4.53
C LYS A 295 46.94 -5.15 -4.68
N SER A 296 46.87 -4.42 -5.79
CA SER A 296 45.76 -3.50 -6.08
C SER A 296 44.38 -4.15 -5.96
N HIS A 297 44.21 -5.41 -6.38
CA HIS A 297 42.93 -6.13 -6.26
C HIS A 297 42.57 -6.46 -4.81
N GLU A 298 43.55 -6.60 -3.91
CA GLU A 298 43.30 -6.85 -2.49
C GLU A 298 42.80 -5.59 -1.80
N LEU A 299 43.35 -4.42 -2.16
CA LEU A 299 42.86 -3.12 -1.71
C LEU A 299 41.44 -2.85 -2.21
N VAL A 300 41.15 -3.19 -3.48
CA VAL A 300 39.79 -3.08 -4.03
C VAL A 300 38.82 -4.00 -3.30
N ALA A 301 39.18 -5.27 -3.07
CA ALA A 301 38.35 -6.21 -2.32
C ALA A 301 38.09 -5.73 -0.88
N MET A 302 39.06 -5.07 -0.25
CA MET A 302 38.95 -4.47 1.06
C MET A 302 37.89 -3.35 1.09
N ILE A 303 37.95 -2.43 0.12
CA ILE A 303 37.00 -1.30 0.00
C ILE A 303 35.59 -1.81 -0.32
N LEU A 304 35.47 -2.75 -1.26
CA LEU A 304 34.18 -3.36 -1.61
C LEU A 304 33.56 -4.05 -0.40
N PHE A 305 34.35 -4.80 0.37
CA PHE A 305 33.86 -5.42 1.60
C PHE A 305 33.34 -4.39 2.61
N GLN A 306 34.07 -3.28 2.83
CA GLN A 306 33.64 -2.22 3.75
C GLN A 306 32.33 -1.57 3.30
N ALA A 307 32.20 -1.27 2.01
CA ALA A 307 30.99 -0.69 1.45
C ALA A 307 29.80 -1.65 1.54
N THR A 308 29.97 -2.90 1.12
CA THR A 308 28.91 -3.92 1.20
C THR A 308 28.51 -4.18 2.66
N PHE A 309 29.47 -4.31 3.57
CA PHE A 309 29.17 -4.53 4.99
C PHE A 309 28.36 -3.39 5.59
N THR A 310 28.77 -2.14 5.34
CA THR A 310 28.03 -0.97 5.85
C THR A 310 26.67 -0.82 5.20
N ALA A 311 26.56 -1.11 3.90
CA ALA A 311 25.31 -1.06 3.15
C ALA A 311 24.29 -2.09 3.66
N LEU A 312 24.72 -3.34 3.89
CA LEU A 312 23.86 -4.40 4.43
C LEU A 312 23.44 -4.09 5.88
N THR A 313 24.36 -3.58 6.69
CA THR A 313 24.06 -3.21 8.08
C THR A 313 23.08 -2.04 8.13
N GLY A 314 23.32 -0.99 7.33
CA GLY A 314 22.42 0.15 7.23
C GLY A 314 21.05 -0.22 6.67
N TYR A 315 20.99 -1.14 5.71
CA TYR A 315 19.73 -1.68 5.19
C TYR A 315 18.94 -2.42 6.27
N GLY A 316 19.61 -3.29 7.03
CA GLY A 316 18.98 -4.02 8.14
C GLY A 316 18.44 -3.08 9.23
N ILE A 317 19.23 -2.08 9.65
CA ILE A 317 18.79 -1.09 10.63
C ILE A 317 17.66 -0.22 10.06
N GLY A 318 17.74 0.18 8.80
CA GLY A 318 16.71 0.98 8.14
C GLY A 318 15.35 0.27 8.09
N ILE A 319 15.36 -1.03 7.76
CA ILE A 319 14.15 -1.87 7.87
C ILE A 319 13.68 -1.93 9.33
N GLY A 320 14.59 -2.16 10.28
CA GLY A 320 14.25 -2.21 11.70
C GLY A 320 13.58 -0.94 12.20
N LEU A 321 14.07 0.24 11.79
CA LEU A 321 13.46 1.53 12.10
C LEU A 321 12.08 1.68 11.46
N CYS A 322 11.92 1.27 10.19
CA CYS A 322 10.63 1.33 9.51
C CYS A 322 9.61 0.42 10.21
N VAL A 323 9.95 -0.85 10.44
CA VAL A 323 9.10 -1.80 11.18
C VAL A 323 8.76 -1.27 12.58
N GLY A 324 9.75 -0.74 13.31
CA GLY A 324 9.56 -0.14 14.63
C GLY A 324 8.61 1.06 14.59
N SER A 325 8.78 1.96 13.62
CA SER A 325 7.94 3.14 13.46
C SER A 325 6.50 2.79 13.08
N ILE A 326 6.29 1.84 12.16
CA ILE A 326 4.97 1.34 11.77
C ILE A 326 4.30 0.64 12.95
N SER A 327 5.05 -0.18 13.69
CA SER A 327 4.51 -0.89 14.87
C SER A 327 4.09 0.09 15.96
N LEU A 328 4.91 1.12 16.21
CA LEU A 328 4.59 2.18 17.16
C LEU A 328 3.38 3.02 16.71
N ALA A 329 3.30 3.33 15.41
CA ALA A 329 2.15 4.04 14.85
C ALA A 329 0.87 3.23 15.02
N ARG A 330 0.91 1.90 14.81
CA ARG A 330 -0.22 1.00 14.98
C ARG A 330 -0.75 0.91 16.42
N LEU A 331 0.10 1.16 17.43
CA LEU A 331 -0.35 1.23 18.83
C LEU A 331 -1.32 2.40 19.08
N ARG A 332 -1.18 3.51 18.34
CA ARG A 332 -2.06 4.68 18.48
C ARG A 332 -3.15 4.74 17.41
N ILE A 333 -2.83 4.30 16.20
CA ILE A 333 -3.71 4.28 15.04
C ILE A 333 -3.78 2.83 14.57
N PRO A 334 -4.69 2.00 15.11
CA PRO A 334 -4.77 0.57 14.81
C PRO A 334 -4.85 0.27 13.31
N ASP A 335 -5.39 1.22 12.55
CA ASP A 335 -5.58 1.12 11.12
C ASP A 335 -4.59 1.97 10.31
N TYR A 336 -3.34 2.06 10.78
CA TYR A 336 -2.27 2.75 10.03
C TYR A 336 -2.02 2.07 8.69
N ALA A 337 -2.07 2.85 7.60
CA ALA A 337 -2.10 2.31 6.25
C ALA A 337 -0.83 1.54 5.86
N ALA A 338 0.34 1.86 6.41
CA ALA A 338 1.61 1.32 5.88
C ALA A 338 1.69 -0.22 5.91
N LEU A 339 2.01 -0.78 4.73
CA LEU A 339 2.21 -2.21 4.49
C LEU A 339 3.59 -2.45 3.87
N ILE A 340 4.46 -3.16 4.59
CA ILE A 340 5.75 -3.58 4.07
C ILE A 340 5.52 -4.76 3.13
N THR A 341 5.88 -4.60 1.86
CA THR A 341 5.79 -5.66 0.85
C THR A 341 7.17 -6.17 0.45
N TYR A 342 7.24 -7.42 -0.02
CA TYR A 342 8.50 -7.98 -0.57
C TYR A 342 9.05 -7.14 -1.71
N ARG A 343 8.18 -6.53 -2.53
CA ARG A 343 8.58 -5.63 -3.61
C ARG A 343 9.29 -4.39 -3.07
N ASN A 344 8.75 -3.75 -2.03
CA ASN A 344 9.35 -2.56 -1.41
C ASN A 344 10.76 -2.87 -0.85
N LEU A 345 10.89 -4.02 -0.17
CA LEU A 345 12.18 -4.49 0.35
C LEU A 345 13.18 -4.73 -0.78
N ALA A 346 12.77 -5.42 -1.84
CA ALA A 346 13.63 -5.69 -2.99
C ALA A 346 14.06 -4.41 -3.73
N THR A 347 13.16 -3.45 -3.93
CA THR A 347 13.49 -2.17 -4.56
C THR A 347 14.46 -1.35 -3.70
N ALA A 348 14.23 -1.30 -2.38
CA ALA A 348 15.15 -0.62 -1.46
C ALA A 348 16.52 -1.30 -1.43
N PHE A 349 16.57 -2.63 -1.46
CA PHE A 349 17.82 -3.38 -1.52
C PHE A 349 18.60 -3.08 -2.81
N ALA A 350 17.93 -3.09 -3.97
CA ALA A 350 18.55 -2.75 -5.24
C ALA A 350 19.14 -1.33 -5.24
N MET A 351 18.41 -0.37 -4.66
CA MET A 351 18.89 1.02 -4.50
C MET A 351 20.11 1.11 -3.56
N VAL A 352 20.12 0.35 -2.46
CA VAL A 352 21.29 0.28 -1.55
C VAL A 352 22.51 -0.32 -2.24
N VAL A 353 22.33 -1.38 -3.03
CA VAL A 353 23.41 -1.97 -3.82
C VAL A 353 23.95 -0.95 -4.82
N ALA A 354 23.08 -0.17 -5.46
CA ALA A 354 23.50 0.92 -6.35
C ALA A 354 24.31 2.00 -5.60
N ILE A 355 23.86 2.43 -4.41
CA ILE A 355 24.59 3.37 -3.56
C ILE A 355 25.98 2.82 -3.21
N ALA A 356 26.04 1.57 -2.72
CA ALA A 356 27.30 0.92 -2.37
C ALA A 356 28.25 0.81 -3.57
N GLY A 357 27.72 0.48 -4.74
CA GLY A 357 28.48 0.38 -5.99
C GLY A 357 29.07 1.71 -6.43
N VAL A 358 28.26 2.78 -6.46
CA VAL A 358 28.71 4.13 -6.85
C VAL A 358 29.72 4.68 -5.85
N SER A 359 29.43 4.59 -4.55
CA SER A 359 30.34 5.03 -3.48
C SER A 359 31.68 4.28 -3.53
N SER A 360 31.64 2.96 -3.72
CA SER A 360 32.86 2.15 -3.85
C SER A 360 33.67 2.52 -5.09
N TYR A 361 33.01 2.74 -6.23
CA TYR A 361 33.67 3.10 -7.47
C TYR A 361 34.45 4.42 -7.34
N LEU A 362 33.84 5.44 -6.74
CA LEU A 362 34.50 6.73 -6.48
C LEU A 362 35.72 6.56 -5.57
N GLY A 363 35.58 5.74 -4.53
CA GLY A 363 36.65 5.41 -3.60
C GLY A 363 37.83 4.65 -4.25
N VAL A 364 37.52 3.57 -4.95
CA VAL A 364 38.49 2.70 -5.63
C VAL A 364 39.30 3.47 -6.67
N ARG A 365 38.64 4.34 -7.47
CA ARG A 365 39.33 5.14 -8.49
C ARG A 365 40.42 6.02 -7.89
N ARG A 366 40.25 6.48 -6.65
CA ARG A 366 41.24 7.30 -5.96
C ARG A 366 42.41 6.46 -5.43
N VAL A 367 42.12 5.32 -4.81
CA VAL A 367 43.16 4.42 -4.24
C VAL A 367 44.05 3.80 -5.32
N LEU A 368 43.49 3.47 -6.48
CA LEU A 368 44.27 2.91 -7.60
C LEU A 368 45.24 3.90 -8.22
N ARG A 369 44.99 5.21 -8.09
CA ARG A 369 45.85 6.29 -8.62
C ARG A 369 47.01 6.67 -7.70
N ILE A 370 47.16 6.03 -6.54
CA ILE A 370 48.26 6.34 -5.61
C ILE A 370 49.54 5.62 -6.05
N GLU A 371 50.59 6.40 -6.26
CA GLU A 371 51.95 5.89 -6.39
C GLU A 371 52.57 5.75 -4.97
N PRO A 372 53.26 4.64 -4.66
CA PRO A 372 53.80 4.38 -3.31
C PRO A 372 54.75 5.46 -2.80
N PHE A 373 55.36 6.22 -3.71
CA PHE A 373 56.36 7.25 -3.40
C PHE A 373 55.77 8.59 -2.96
N ASP A 374 54.50 8.88 -3.26
CA ASP A 374 53.87 10.17 -2.92
C ASP A 374 53.60 10.30 -1.42
N ILE A 375 53.52 9.19 -0.70
CA ILE A 375 53.18 9.15 0.74
C ILE A 375 54.38 9.52 1.62
N PHE A 376 55.61 9.40 1.09
CA PHE A 376 56.84 9.70 1.83
C PHE A 376 57.36 11.14 1.61
N ARG A 377 56.62 11.98 0.88
CA ARG A 377 56.99 13.39 0.59
C ARG A 377 56.11 14.43 1.30
N GLY A 378 55.12 14.01 2.08
CA GLY A 378 54.24 14.88 2.88
C GLY A 378 54.69 14.99 4.32
#